data_AF-A0A1V6J098-F1
#
_entry.id   AF-A0A1V6J098-F1
#
_cell.length_a   1.000
_cell.length_b   1.000
_cell.length_c   1.000
_cell.angle_alpha   90.00
_cell.angle_beta   90.00
_cell.angle_gamma   90.00
#
_symmetry.space_group_name_H-M   'P 1'
#
loop_
_entity.id
_entity.type
_entity.pdbx_description
1 polymer ?
#
loop_
_entity_poly.entity_id
_entity_poly.type
_entity_poly.pdbx_seq_one_letter_code
_entity_poly.pdbx_strand_id
1 'polypeptide(L)'
;MMVLMLISFFVCPIGSHAAYIIHLKTGGRFVTPQYWEDKGGMITFFVMGGTMGIEKNTVKSIEKSRFDDDQPRPSEEATLKSAPSASEAASKPEAPPKKVDLKAYQDRMAQLKIELNKTLARIKKADERKDARAKDEAMEENRRISDEMWKMTDELEKNNVKLPSDWWGGIGQETP
;
A
#
# COMPACT_ATOMS: atom_id res chain seq x y z
N MET A 1 -19.67 -30.96 51.53
CA MET A 1 -19.76 -29.48 51.48
C MET A 1 -18.77 -29.02 50.41
N MET A 2 -19.02 -29.25 49.12
CA MET A 2 -19.80 -28.39 48.22
C MET A 2 -19.51 -26.90 48.44
N VAL A 3 -18.46 -26.38 47.78
CA VAL A 3 -18.41 -25.00 47.30
C VAL A 3 -18.15 -25.09 45.81
N LEU A 4 -19.26 -25.00 45.08
CA LEU A 4 -19.35 -24.79 43.64
C LEU A 4 -19.11 -23.30 43.37
N MET A 5 -18.60 -22.99 42.16
CA MET A 5 -18.41 -21.66 41.56
C MET A 5 -17.14 -20.91 42.01
N LEU A 6 -16.26 -20.42 41.14
CA LEU A 6 -16.51 -19.78 39.84
C LEU A 6 -15.57 -20.27 38.74
N ILE A 7 -16.20 -20.78 37.69
CA ILE A 7 -15.62 -20.91 36.35
C ILE A 7 -15.31 -19.48 35.86
N SER A 8 -14.05 -19.05 35.91
CA SER A 8 -13.60 -17.88 35.16
C SER A 8 -13.05 -18.34 33.82
N PHE A 9 -13.96 -18.76 32.95
CA PHE A 9 -13.70 -18.95 31.53
C PHE A 9 -13.29 -17.57 30.99
N PHE A 10 -11.99 -17.34 30.83
CA PHE A 10 -11.49 -16.22 30.04
C PHE A 10 -11.82 -16.56 28.57
N VAL A 11 -13.08 -16.38 28.21
CA VAL A 11 -13.51 -16.30 26.82
C VAL A 11 -12.88 -15.01 26.32
N CYS A 12 -11.64 -15.09 25.83
CA CYS A 12 -11.09 -14.03 25.01
C CYS A 12 -11.98 -13.99 23.78
N PRO A 13 -12.79 -12.94 23.54
CA PRO A 13 -13.47 -12.82 22.27
C PRO A 13 -12.37 -12.70 21.24
N ILE A 14 -12.15 -13.78 20.48
CA ILE A 14 -11.35 -13.72 19.26
C ILE A 14 -12.09 -12.71 18.40
N GLY A 15 -11.58 -11.47 18.40
CA GLY A 15 -12.13 -10.40 17.60
C GLY A 15 -12.12 -10.88 16.16
N SER A 16 -13.31 -11.20 15.66
CA SER A 16 -13.53 -11.42 14.24
C SER A 16 -12.92 -10.23 13.52
N HIS A 17 -11.86 -10.46 12.74
CA HIS A 17 -11.19 -9.44 11.94
C HIS A 17 -12.27 -8.83 11.05
N ALA A 18 -12.72 -7.62 11.37
CA ALA A 18 -13.71 -6.94 10.55
C ALA A 18 -12.96 -6.30 9.38
N ALA A 19 -13.36 -6.61 8.15
CA ALA A 19 -12.85 -5.92 6.99
C ALA A 19 -13.57 -4.57 6.89
N TYR A 20 -12.83 -3.48 6.77
CA TYR A 20 -13.35 -2.16 6.46
C TYR A 20 -13.24 -1.92 4.97
N ILE A 21 -14.28 -1.37 4.37
CA ILE A 21 -14.28 -0.93 2.98
C ILE A 21 -14.27 0.59 2.98
N ILE A 22 -13.17 1.17 2.53
CA ILE A 22 -13.01 2.62 2.37
C ILE A 22 -13.41 2.97 0.94
N HIS A 23 -14.50 3.72 0.78
CA HIS A 23 -14.96 4.24 -0.50
C HIS A 23 -14.36 5.61 -0.76
N LEU A 24 -13.77 5.80 -1.94
CA LEU A 24 -13.25 7.08 -2.40
C LEU A 24 -14.32 7.85 -3.17
N LYS A 25 -14.24 9.18 -3.16
CA LYS A 25 -15.12 10.05 -3.98
C LYS A 25 -14.94 9.82 -5.48
N THR A 26 -13.76 9.36 -5.90
CA THR A 26 -13.43 9.01 -7.29
C THR A 26 -14.02 7.67 -7.75
N GLY A 27 -14.69 6.93 -6.85
CA GLY A 27 -15.32 5.63 -7.13
C GLY A 27 -14.46 4.40 -6.79
N GLY A 28 -13.17 4.60 -6.45
CA GLY A 28 -12.31 3.51 -5.96
C GLY A 28 -12.71 3.00 -4.57
N ARG A 29 -12.30 1.77 -4.25
CA ARG A 29 -12.52 1.17 -2.91
C ARG A 29 -11.27 0.44 -2.42
N PHE A 30 -10.98 0.54 -1.12
CA PHE A 30 -9.95 -0.24 -0.44
C PHE A 30 -10.56 -1.13 0.62
N VAL A 31 -10.14 -2.40 0.64
CA VAL A 31 -10.50 -3.34 1.70
C VAL A 31 -9.33 -3.45 2.66
N THR A 32 -9.57 -3.20 3.94
CA THR A 32 -8.52 -3.17 4.97
C THR A 32 -8.99 -3.80 6.27
N PRO A 33 -8.15 -4.57 6.98
CA PRO A 33 -8.53 -5.11 8.29
C PRO A 33 -8.62 -4.02 9.37
N GLN A 34 -7.95 -2.88 9.18
CA GLN A 34 -7.91 -1.80 10.16
C GLN A 34 -7.56 -0.46 9.52
N TYR A 35 -8.14 0.61 10.07
CA TYR A 35 -7.81 1.99 9.73
C TYR A 35 -7.78 2.85 11.01
N TRP A 36 -7.05 3.95 10.95
CA TRP A 36 -7.01 4.99 11.99
C TRP A 36 -6.86 6.37 11.36
N GLU A 37 -7.19 7.41 12.12
CA GLU A 37 -7.01 8.80 11.70
C GLU A 37 -5.76 9.37 12.38
N ASP A 38 -4.83 9.88 11.58
CA ASP A 38 -3.61 10.53 12.08
C ASP A 38 -3.87 12.00 12.46
N LYS A 39 -2.99 12.55 13.32
CA LYS A 39 -2.97 13.97 13.70
C LYS A 39 -2.56 14.85 12.50
N GLY A 40 -3.48 15.00 11.55
CA GLY A 40 -3.29 15.70 10.28
C GLY A 40 -4.46 15.55 9.30
N GLY A 41 -5.55 14.89 9.70
CA GLY A 41 -6.70 14.67 8.82
C GLY A 41 -6.44 13.63 7.72
N MET A 42 -5.45 12.76 7.93
CA MET A 42 -5.19 11.60 7.07
C MET A 42 -5.81 10.34 7.68
N ILE A 43 -6.41 9.52 6.84
CA ILE A 43 -6.87 8.18 7.18
C ILE A 43 -5.81 7.19 6.72
N THR A 44 -5.21 6.50 7.68
CA THR A 44 -4.17 5.50 7.44
C THR A 44 -4.75 4.11 7.66
N PHE A 45 -4.45 3.18 6.76
CA PHE A 45 -5.01 1.84 6.78
C PHE A 45 -4.03 0.79 6.26
N PHE A 46 -4.24 -0.47 6.65
CA PHE A 46 -3.34 -1.56 6.26
C PHE A 46 -3.67 -2.09 4.85
N VAL A 47 -2.68 -2.20 3.97
CA VAL A 47 -2.83 -2.72 2.61
C VAL A 47 -1.60 -3.56 2.24
N MET A 48 -1.82 -4.77 1.71
CA MET A 48 -0.79 -5.64 1.11
C MET A 48 0.53 -5.74 1.91
N GLY A 49 0.46 -5.80 3.25
CA GLY A 49 1.64 -5.95 4.11
C GLY A 49 2.26 -4.66 4.64
N GLY A 50 1.68 -3.49 4.32
CA GLY A 50 2.12 -2.18 4.82
C GLY A 50 0.94 -1.27 5.19
N THR A 51 1.23 0.01 5.43
CA THR A 51 0.23 1.02 5.79
C THR A 51 0.20 2.14 4.76
N MET A 52 -0.99 2.50 4.29
CA MET A 52 -1.21 3.58 3.32
C MET A 52 -2.05 4.67 3.95
N GLY A 53 -1.62 5.93 3.81
CA GLY A 53 -2.35 7.11 4.27
C GLY A 53 -3.03 7.83 3.10
N ILE A 54 -4.29 8.21 3.27
CA ILE A 54 -5.04 9.03 2.31
C ILE A 54 -5.68 10.23 3.02
N GLU A 55 -5.86 11.35 2.32
CA GLU A 55 -6.57 12.48 2.91
C GLU A 55 -8.04 12.13 3.17
N LYS A 56 -8.54 12.46 4.37
CA LYS A 56 -9.95 12.26 4.74
C LYS A 56 -10.93 12.91 3.75
N ASN A 57 -10.52 14.00 3.11
CA ASN A 57 -11.33 14.71 2.11
C ASN A 57 -11.55 13.92 0.82
N THR A 58 -10.71 12.93 0.52
CA THR A 58 -10.87 12.04 -0.64
C THR A 58 -11.78 10.85 -0.34
N VAL A 59 -12.02 10.58 0.94
CA VAL A 59 -12.89 9.50 1.41
C VAL A 59 -14.35 9.95 1.34
N LYS A 60 -15.19 9.09 0.75
CA LYS A 60 -16.64 9.26 0.69
C LYS A 60 -17.32 8.62 1.89
N SER A 61 -16.98 7.37 2.20
CA SER A 61 -17.53 6.61 3.33
C SER A 61 -16.59 5.47 3.73
N ILE A 62 -16.70 5.01 4.98
CA ILE A 62 -16.03 3.79 5.46
C ILE A 62 -17.10 2.88 6.05
N GLU A 63 -17.17 1.66 5.52
CA GLU A 63 -18.16 0.67 5.91
C GLU A 63 -17.48 -0.51 6.61
N LYS A 64 -18.06 -0.98 7.71
CA LYS A 64 -17.60 -2.18 8.40
C LYS A 64 -18.26 -3.40 7.75
N SER A 65 -17.51 -4.11 6.91
CA SER A 65 -17.92 -5.38 6.35
C SER A 65 -17.72 -6.49 7.39
N ARG A 66 -18.82 -7.16 7.73
CA ARG A 66 -18.76 -8.51 8.29
C ARG A 66 -18.61 -9.41 7.08
N PHE A 67 -17.56 -10.21 7.02
CA PHE A 67 -17.33 -11.14 5.91
C PHE A 67 -18.59 -11.96 5.63
N ASP A 68 -19.34 -11.56 4.60
CA ASP A 68 -20.17 -12.46 3.81
C ASP A 68 -19.34 -12.78 2.56
N ASP A 69 -19.03 -14.06 2.42
CA ASP A 69 -18.09 -14.69 1.49
C ASP A 69 -18.59 -14.70 0.03
N ASP A 70 -19.36 -13.67 -0.38
CA ASP A 70 -20.18 -13.75 -1.59
C ASP A 70 -20.23 -12.46 -2.43
N GLN A 71 -19.13 -11.69 -2.46
CA GLN A 71 -18.95 -10.65 -3.50
C GLN A 71 -17.89 -11.05 -4.53
N PRO A 72 -18.28 -11.23 -5.81
CA PRO A 72 -17.35 -11.64 -6.84
C PRO A 72 -16.27 -10.60 -7.03
N ARG A 73 -15.02 -11.09 -7.15
CA ARG A 73 -13.91 -10.33 -7.76
C ARG A 73 -14.45 -9.69 -9.03
N PRO A 74 -14.15 -8.42 -9.34
CA PRO A 74 -14.44 -7.88 -10.66
C PRO A 74 -13.60 -8.66 -11.68
N SER A 75 -14.21 -9.70 -12.24
CA SER A 75 -13.87 -10.20 -13.56
C SER A 75 -14.32 -9.11 -14.52
N GLU A 76 -13.36 -8.43 -15.14
CA GLU A 76 -13.62 -7.58 -16.30
C GLU A 76 -14.11 -8.45 -17.46
N GLU A 77 -15.39 -8.83 -17.42
CA GLU A 77 -16.06 -9.30 -18.62
C GLU A 77 -17.57 -9.02 -18.56
N ALA A 78 -17.97 -8.10 -19.44
CA ALA A 78 -19.25 -7.98 -20.14
C ALA A 78 -20.54 -7.59 -19.37
N THR A 79 -21.00 -6.37 -19.68
CA THR A 79 -22.33 -6.10 -20.30
C THR A 79 -22.27 -4.73 -21.00
N LEU A 80 -22.10 -4.63 -22.33
CA LEU A 80 -23.13 -4.66 -23.40
C LEU A 80 -24.22 -3.57 -23.24
N LYS A 81 -24.11 -2.46 -24.00
CA LYS A 81 -24.79 -2.13 -25.28
C LYS A 81 -26.13 -1.36 -25.15
N SER A 82 -26.14 -0.13 -25.67
CA SER A 82 -27.04 0.30 -26.77
C SER A 82 -26.50 1.57 -27.45
N ALA A 83 -26.52 1.54 -28.78
CA ALA A 83 -25.90 2.45 -29.76
C ALA A 83 -26.83 3.64 -30.14
N PRO A 84 -26.63 4.44 -31.23
CA PRO A 84 -25.46 4.61 -32.11
C PRO A 84 -25.10 6.10 -32.37
N SER A 85 -23.85 6.40 -32.71
CA SER A 85 -23.57 7.47 -33.69
C SER A 85 -22.20 7.26 -34.30
N ALA A 86 -22.20 6.87 -35.57
CA ALA A 86 -21.04 7.01 -36.42
C ALA A 86 -20.75 8.50 -36.61
N SER A 87 -19.53 8.93 -36.30
CA SER A 87 -18.82 9.95 -37.06
C SER A 87 -17.35 9.87 -36.70
N GLU A 88 -16.65 9.08 -37.51
CA GLU A 88 -15.44 9.49 -38.22
C GLU A 88 -14.37 10.33 -37.49
N ALA A 89 -13.18 9.73 -37.46
CA ALA A 89 -11.88 10.40 -37.57
C ALA A 89 -11.51 11.43 -36.49
N ALA A 90 -10.79 10.94 -35.48
CA ALA A 90 -9.61 11.65 -35.01
C ALA A 90 -8.59 10.62 -34.50
N SER A 91 -7.75 10.14 -35.42
CA SER A 91 -6.45 9.58 -35.08
C SER A 91 -5.73 10.56 -34.16
N LYS A 92 -5.63 10.24 -32.87
CA LYS A 92 -4.70 10.90 -31.97
C LYS A 92 -3.53 9.95 -31.74
N PRO A 93 -2.28 10.41 -31.90
CA PRO A 93 -1.13 9.53 -32.04
C PRO A 93 -0.96 8.69 -30.79
N GLU A 94 -0.90 7.38 -30.97
CA GLU A 94 -0.22 6.47 -30.08
C GLU A 94 1.21 7.01 -29.94
N ALA A 95 1.46 7.69 -28.82
CA ALA A 95 2.81 8.13 -28.50
C ALA A 95 3.70 6.88 -28.54
N PRO A 96 4.80 6.89 -29.28
CA PRO A 96 5.65 5.72 -29.41
C PRO A 96 6.02 5.25 -28.01
N PRO A 97 6.02 3.94 -27.72
CA PRO A 97 6.47 3.43 -26.43
C PRO A 97 7.87 4.01 -26.22
N LYS A 98 8.00 4.96 -25.29
CA LYS A 98 9.31 5.36 -24.78
C LYS A 98 9.91 4.04 -24.32
N LYS A 99 10.97 3.60 -24.99
CA LYS A 99 11.72 2.41 -24.57
C LYS A 99 12.20 2.72 -23.16
N VAL A 100 11.43 2.30 -22.17
CA VAL A 100 11.80 2.43 -20.77
C VAL A 100 13.03 1.56 -20.64
N ASP A 101 14.17 2.20 -20.37
CA ASP A 101 15.42 1.48 -20.16
C ASP A 101 15.33 0.75 -18.81
N LEU A 102 14.75 -0.44 -18.85
CA LEU A 102 14.53 -1.29 -17.68
C LEU A 102 15.81 -1.46 -16.87
N LYS A 103 16.97 -1.47 -17.52
CA LYS A 103 18.27 -1.61 -16.86
C LYS A 103 18.60 -0.40 -15.99
N ALA A 104 18.37 0.82 -16.51
CA ALA A 104 18.57 2.04 -15.73
C ALA A 104 17.65 2.11 -14.50
N TYR A 105 16.41 1.62 -14.63
CA TYR A 105 15.46 1.52 -13.52
C TYR A 105 15.90 0.46 -12.49
N GLN A 106 16.42 -0.69 -12.94
CA GLN A 106 16.98 -1.71 -12.05
C GLN A 106 18.21 -1.20 -11.29
N ASP A 107 19.13 -0.50 -11.96
CA ASP A 107 20.32 0.07 -11.34
C ASP A 107 19.95 1.13 -10.29
N ARG A 108 18.98 2.00 -10.60
CA ARG A 108 18.44 2.98 -9.64
C ARG A 108 17.79 2.29 -8.44
N MET A 109 16.95 1.28 -8.70
CA MET A 109 16.29 0.51 -7.63
C MET A 109 17.31 -0.21 -6.74
N ALA A 110 18.39 -0.74 -7.30
CA ALA A 110 19.48 -1.34 -6.54
C ALA A 110 20.17 -0.32 -5.62
N GLN A 111 20.43 0.90 -6.10
CA GLN A 111 21.00 1.97 -5.26
C GLN A 111 20.04 2.40 -4.14
N LEU A 112 18.77 2.61 -4.46
CA LEU A 112 17.75 3.00 -3.48
C LEU A 112 17.61 1.93 -2.38
N LYS A 113 17.71 0.63 -2.72
CA LYS A 113 17.71 -0.47 -1.73
C LYS A 113 18.92 -0.40 -0.79
N ILE A 114 20.11 -0.10 -1.32
CA ILE A 114 21.32 0.08 -0.51
C ILE A 114 21.15 1.26 0.45
N GLU A 115 20.63 2.38 -0.04
CA GLU A 115 20.38 3.58 0.78
C GLU A 115 19.30 3.34 1.84
N LEU A 116 18.23 2.62 1.48
CA LEU A 116 17.18 2.22 2.39
C LEU A 116 17.72 1.34 3.53
N ASN A 117 18.54 0.33 3.20
CA ASN A 117 19.16 -0.52 4.24
C ASN A 117 20.14 0.28 5.13
N LYS A 118 20.87 1.24 4.56
CA LYS A 118 21.73 2.16 5.34
C LYS A 118 20.91 3.04 6.30
N THR A 119 19.76 3.56 5.87
CA THR A 119 18.89 4.37 6.75
C THR A 119 18.29 3.52 7.86
N LEU A 120 17.88 2.29 7.58
CA LEU A 120 17.43 1.33 8.61
C LEU A 120 18.52 1.05 9.67
N ALA A 121 19.77 0.85 9.23
CA ALA A 121 20.89 0.69 10.14
C ALA A 121 21.16 1.94 11.00
N ARG A 122 20.95 3.14 10.44
CA ARG A 122 21.04 4.41 11.19
C ARG A 122 19.91 4.55 12.21
N ILE A 123 18.67 4.20 11.85
CA ILE A 123 17.52 4.18 12.77
C ILE A 123 17.83 3.27 13.96
N LYS A 124 18.32 2.04 13.70
CA LYS A 124 18.70 1.09 14.76
C LYS A 124 19.78 1.65 15.67
N LYS A 125 20.86 2.22 15.11
CA LYS A 125 21.94 2.84 15.90
C LYS A 125 21.46 4.06 16.71
N ALA A 126 20.54 4.85 16.17
CA ALA A 126 19.96 6.00 16.87
C ALA A 126 19.08 5.54 18.04
N ASP A 127 18.31 4.47 17.85
CA ASP A 127 17.48 3.85 18.88
C ASP A 127 18.33 3.27 20.02
N GLU A 128 19.42 2.56 19.69
CA GLU A 128 20.42 2.06 20.66
C GLU A 128 21.04 3.20 21.49
N ARG A 129 21.28 4.35 20.85
CA ARG A 129 21.83 5.55 21.49
C ARG A 129 20.76 6.42 22.18
N LYS A 130 19.48 6.07 22.06
CA LYS A 130 18.32 6.87 22.51
C LYS A 130 18.33 8.31 21.95
N ASP A 131 18.87 8.48 20.75
CA ASP A 131 18.91 9.76 20.05
C ASP A 131 17.66 9.92 19.19
N ALA A 132 16.63 10.56 19.76
CA ALA A 132 15.35 10.76 19.08
C ALA A 132 15.49 11.61 17.81
N ARG A 133 16.36 12.62 17.80
CA ARG A 133 16.52 13.51 16.65
C ARG A 133 17.18 12.77 15.49
N ALA A 134 18.27 12.04 15.75
CA ALA A 134 18.93 11.25 14.72
C ALA A 134 18.02 10.13 14.17
N LYS A 135 17.14 9.59 15.02
CA LYS A 135 16.12 8.62 14.62
C LYS A 135 15.07 9.23 13.70
N ASP A 136 14.51 10.39 14.05
CA ASP A 136 13.51 11.08 13.24
C ASP A 136 14.07 11.49 11.88
N GLU A 137 15.30 12.03 11.86
CA GLU A 137 16.01 12.37 10.62
C GLU A 137 16.23 11.14 9.73
N ALA A 138 16.63 10.00 10.31
CA ALA A 138 16.83 8.77 9.56
C ALA A 138 15.50 8.12 9.08
N MET A 139 14.41 8.30 9.82
CA MET A 139 13.06 7.85 9.41
C MET A 139 12.50 8.68 8.26
N GLU A 140 12.66 10.00 8.29
CA GLU A 140 12.26 10.88 7.19
C GLU A 140 13.02 10.54 5.90
N GLU A 141 14.33 10.31 6.01
CA GLU A 141 15.14 9.88 4.87
C GLU A 141 14.70 8.50 4.34
N ASN A 142 14.43 7.54 5.23
CA ASN A 142 13.90 6.23 4.86
C ASN A 142 12.56 6.34 4.10
N ARG A 143 11.68 7.24 4.55
CA ARG A 143 10.41 7.52 3.89
C ARG A 143 10.62 8.09 2.48
N ARG A 144 11.51 9.08 2.33
CA ARG A 144 11.81 9.68 1.01
C ARG A 144 12.35 8.67 0.01
N ILE A 145 13.28 7.82 0.44
CA ILE A 145 13.83 6.76 -0.41
C ILE A 145 12.71 5.78 -0.80
N SER A 146 11.86 5.39 0.15
CA SER A 146 10.71 4.52 -0.14
C SER A 146 9.75 5.14 -1.15
N ASP A 147 9.45 6.44 -1.02
CA ASP A 147 8.57 7.17 -1.94
C ASP A 147 9.16 7.21 -3.36
N GLU A 148 10.48 7.38 -3.51
CA GLU A 148 11.15 7.33 -4.82
C GLU A 148 11.08 5.92 -5.44
N MET A 149 11.27 4.86 -4.64
CA MET A 149 11.13 3.48 -5.09
C MET A 149 9.70 3.18 -5.58
N TRP A 150 8.69 3.66 -4.86
CA TRP A 150 7.28 3.51 -5.25
C TRP A 150 6.94 4.28 -6.50
N LYS A 151 7.38 5.53 -6.62
CA LYS A 151 7.18 6.35 -7.82
C LYS A 151 7.77 5.68 -9.06
N MET A 152 8.97 5.13 -8.94
CA MET A 152 9.63 4.42 -10.02
C MET A 152 8.86 3.16 -10.43
N THR A 153 8.32 2.42 -9.45
CA THR A 153 7.52 1.22 -9.68
C THR A 153 6.21 1.56 -10.39
N ASP A 154 5.52 2.61 -9.94
CA ASP A 154 4.29 3.12 -10.56
C ASP A 154 4.54 3.60 -12.00
N GLU A 155 5.69 4.22 -12.29
CA GLU A 155 6.09 4.56 -13.66
C GLU A 155 6.29 3.32 -14.54
N LEU A 156 6.85 2.22 -14.01
CA LEU A 156 7.00 0.97 -14.75
C LEU A 156 5.64 0.30 -15.02
N GLU A 157 4.77 0.26 -14.02
CA GLU A 157 3.42 -0.30 -14.14
C GLU A 157 2.56 0.47 -15.15
N LYS A 158 2.60 1.81 -15.12
CA LYS A 158 1.92 2.67 -16.10
C LYS A 158 2.38 2.44 -17.53
N ASN A 159 3.65 2.05 -17.70
CA ASN A 159 4.22 1.70 -18.99
C ASN A 159 4.00 0.22 -19.37
N ASN A 160 3.14 -0.51 -18.63
CA ASN A 160 2.88 -1.95 -18.80
C ASN A 160 4.15 -2.82 -18.74
N VAL A 161 5.16 -2.37 -17.99
CA VAL A 161 6.41 -3.08 -17.81
C VAL A 161 6.27 -4.10 -16.68
N LYS A 162 6.51 -5.37 -16.97
CA LYS A 162 6.50 -6.43 -15.95
C LYS A 162 7.70 -6.27 -15.01
N LEU A 163 7.42 -6.09 -13.72
CA LEU A 163 8.45 -5.99 -12.69
C LEU A 163 9.21 -7.32 -12.52
N PRO A 164 10.54 -7.28 -12.33
CA PRO A 164 11.32 -8.46 -11.94
C PRO A 164 10.85 -9.02 -10.59
N SER A 165 10.98 -10.33 -10.38
CA SER A 165 10.65 -10.97 -9.08
C SER A 165 11.45 -10.39 -7.91
N ASP A 166 12.70 -10.01 -8.18
CA ASP A 166 13.65 -9.57 -7.15
C ASP A 166 13.63 -8.06 -6.93
N TRP A 167 12.66 -7.38 -7.53
CA TRP A 167 12.51 -5.92 -7.51
C TRP A 167 12.53 -5.39 -6.06
N TRP A 168 11.73 -5.99 -5.18
CA TRP A 168 11.67 -5.66 -3.75
C TRP A 168 12.53 -6.57 -2.85
N GLY A 169 13.19 -7.60 -3.40
CA GLY A 169 13.92 -8.60 -2.61
C GLY A 169 15.18 -8.02 -1.94
N GLY A 170 15.44 -8.35 -0.67
CA GLY A 170 16.66 -7.92 0.03
C GLY A 170 16.58 -6.55 0.74
N ILE A 171 15.40 -5.93 0.77
CA ILE A 171 15.10 -4.82 1.66
C ILE A 171 15.00 -5.33 3.11
N GLY A 172 15.54 -4.57 4.06
CA GLY A 172 15.55 -4.95 5.48
C GLY A 172 16.65 -5.94 5.87
N GLN A 173 17.54 -6.26 4.93
CA GLN A 173 18.76 -7.02 5.22
C GLN A 173 19.85 -6.06 5.69
N GLU A 174 20.52 -6.40 6.79
CA GLU A 174 21.73 -5.67 7.21
C GLU A 174 22.81 -5.94 6.14
N THR A 175 23.20 -4.90 5.39
CA THR A 175 24.41 -5.00 4.57
C THR A 175 25.61 -5.22 5.49
N PRO A 176 26.43 -6.25 5.25
CA PRO A 176 27.59 -6.58 6.08
C PRO A 176 28.62 -5.43 6.15
#